data_AF-A0A3N5P3A7-F1
#
_entry.id   AF-A0A3N5P3A7-F1
#
_cell.length_a   1.000
_cell.length_b   1.000
_cell.length_c   1.000
_cell.angle_alpha   90.00
_cell.angle_beta   90.00
_cell.angle_gamma   90.00
#
_symmetry.space_group_name_H-M   'P 1'
#
loop_
_entity.id
_entity.type
_entity.pdbx_description
1 polymer ?
#
loop_
_entity_poly.entity_id
_entity_poly.type
_entity_poly.pdbx_seq_one_letter_code
_entity_poly.pdbx_strand_id
1 'polypeptide(L)'
;MAGPALRALKENLPGLHPGARDPARLWDPKALGATGAALRGHYGGTLVILAGPGEEDLAEAVAGAAGAPCLTLAGRTPLAVLGAVIARLAVLICNDSGPAHVAYALGTPAVVVSDGSSLERYGPPLDGPFRPVTAAGLDCLSPDSVLAAAGEVIRLPDLQPGKVRVL
;
A
#
# COMPACT_ATOMS: atom_id res chain seq x y z
N MET A 1 27.39 -16.48 -3.98
CA MET A 1 27.10 -15.22 -4.70
C MET A 1 25.93 -15.46 -5.63
N ALA A 2 24.78 -14.84 -5.36
CA ALA A 2 23.64 -14.77 -6.27
C ALA A 2 23.46 -13.29 -6.62
N GLY A 3 23.64 -12.96 -7.91
CA GLY A 3 23.75 -11.58 -8.38
C GLY A 3 22.43 -10.79 -8.40
N PRO A 4 22.48 -9.50 -8.79
CA PRO A 4 21.36 -8.54 -8.82
C PRO A 4 20.08 -9.04 -9.51
N ALA A 5 20.19 -10.01 -10.41
CA ALA A 5 19.08 -10.59 -11.15
C ALA A 5 18.10 -11.44 -10.29
N LEU A 6 18.54 -11.98 -9.13
CA LEU A 6 17.64 -12.72 -8.23
C LEU A 6 16.81 -11.81 -7.30
N ARG A 7 17.16 -10.51 -7.17
CA ARG A 7 16.33 -9.48 -6.52
C ARG A 7 15.20 -8.97 -7.42
N ALA A 8 15.34 -9.11 -8.75
CA ALA A 8 14.35 -8.69 -9.74
C ALA A 8 13.11 -9.61 -9.82
N LEU A 9 13.05 -10.67 -9.00
CA LEU A 9 11.98 -11.68 -8.98
C LEU A 9 11.43 -11.97 -7.57
N LYS A 10 11.48 -11.02 -6.60
CA LYS A 10 10.33 -10.97 -5.68
C LYS A 10 9.17 -10.56 -6.58
N GLU A 11 8.24 -11.47 -6.85
CA GLU A 11 7.08 -11.21 -7.72
C GLU A 11 6.57 -9.80 -7.45
N ASN A 12 6.42 -8.98 -8.50
CA ASN A 12 5.96 -7.61 -8.32
C ASN A 12 4.53 -7.69 -7.75
N LEU A 13 4.41 -7.48 -6.43
CA LEU A 13 3.16 -7.59 -5.69
C LEU A 13 2.82 -6.21 -5.12
N PRO A 14 2.20 -5.31 -5.92
CA PRO A 14 1.61 -4.11 -5.36
C PRO A 14 0.40 -4.48 -4.51
N GLY A 15 0.40 -4.03 -3.27
CA GLY A 15 -0.71 -4.21 -2.34
C GLY A 15 -1.62 -3.00 -2.30
N LEU A 16 -2.92 -3.24 -2.23
CA LEU A 16 -3.96 -2.23 -2.05
C LEU A 16 -4.75 -2.56 -0.79
N HIS A 17 -5.00 -1.56 0.07
CA HIS A 17 -5.89 -1.71 1.21
C HIS A 17 -6.87 -0.52 1.29
N PRO A 18 -8.17 -0.71 0.97
CA PRO A 18 -9.16 0.36 0.92
C PRO A 18 -9.77 0.71 2.28
N GLY A 19 -9.54 -0.11 3.30
CA GLY A 19 -10.20 0.03 4.60
C GLY A 19 -9.60 1.10 5.52
N ALA A 20 -10.46 1.68 6.35
CA ALA A 20 -10.14 2.56 7.46
C ALA A 20 -11.29 2.51 8.47
N ARG A 21 -10.98 2.63 9.77
CA ARG A 21 -11.99 2.61 10.84
C ARG A 21 -12.93 3.83 10.78
N ASP A 22 -12.39 4.96 10.36
CA ASP A 22 -13.13 6.22 10.23
C ASP A 22 -13.53 6.41 8.76
N PRO A 23 -14.84 6.46 8.44
CA PRO A 23 -15.31 6.69 7.08
C PRO A 23 -14.78 7.98 6.43
N ALA A 24 -14.49 9.02 7.21
CA ALA A 24 -13.91 10.27 6.69
C ALA A 24 -12.49 10.08 6.13
N ARG A 25 -11.83 8.96 6.47
CA ARG A 25 -10.49 8.59 6.02
C ARG A 25 -10.50 7.57 4.87
N LEU A 26 -11.67 7.22 4.35
CA LEU A 26 -11.77 6.34 3.19
C LEU A 26 -11.55 7.17 1.93
N TRP A 27 -10.47 6.86 1.22
CA TRP A 27 -10.37 7.25 -0.18
C TRP A 27 -11.26 6.37 -1.05
N ASP A 28 -11.71 6.88 -2.20
CA ASP A 28 -12.59 6.15 -3.10
C ASP A 28 -11.96 4.80 -3.53
N PRO A 29 -12.60 3.66 -3.19
CA PRO A 29 -12.12 2.35 -3.59
C PRO A 29 -11.92 2.19 -5.11
N LYS A 30 -12.72 2.88 -5.92
CA LYS A 30 -12.58 2.83 -7.39
C LYS A 30 -11.33 3.59 -7.83
N ALA A 31 -11.07 4.76 -7.25
CA ALA A 31 -9.84 5.50 -7.48
C ALA A 31 -8.59 4.69 -7.07
N LEU A 32 -8.65 3.99 -5.94
CA LEU A 32 -7.59 3.08 -5.50
C LEU A 32 -7.37 1.92 -6.48
N GLY A 33 -8.45 1.28 -6.95
CA GLY A 33 -8.39 0.22 -7.95
C GLY A 33 -7.80 0.68 -9.28
N ALA A 34 -8.22 1.84 -9.78
CA ALA A 34 -7.68 2.46 -10.99
C ALA A 34 -6.18 2.78 -10.85
N THR A 35 -5.77 3.29 -9.69
CA THR A 35 -4.35 3.53 -9.37
C THR A 35 -3.55 2.23 -9.40
N GLY A 36 -4.09 1.16 -8.80
CA GLY A 36 -3.49 -0.17 -8.86
C GLY A 36 -3.34 -0.70 -10.28
N ALA A 37 -4.37 -0.54 -11.11
CA ALA A 37 -4.32 -0.93 -12.53
C ALA A 37 -3.22 -0.17 -13.29
N ALA A 38 -3.14 1.15 -13.11
CA ALA A 38 -2.10 1.97 -13.73
C ALA A 38 -0.70 1.55 -13.25
N LEU A 39 -0.52 1.32 -11.95
CA LEU A 39 0.73 0.86 -11.38
C LEU A 39 1.16 -0.49 -11.98
N ARG A 40 0.23 -1.45 -12.08
CA ARG A 40 0.48 -2.72 -12.76
C ARG A 40 0.82 -2.52 -14.24
N GLY A 41 0.18 -1.58 -14.92
CA GLY A 41 0.50 -1.24 -16.32
C GLY A 41 1.94 -0.74 -16.50
N HIS A 42 2.45 0.03 -15.54
CA HIS A 42 3.82 0.57 -15.60
C HIS A 42 4.90 -0.42 -15.15
N TYR A 43 4.62 -1.25 -14.14
CA TYR A 43 5.65 -2.06 -13.48
C TYR A 43 5.40 -3.58 -13.58
N GLY A 44 4.27 -4.01 -14.14
CA GLY A 44 3.83 -5.41 -14.16
C GLY A 44 3.35 -5.91 -12.78
N GLY A 45 3.20 -7.23 -12.66
CA GLY A 45 2.90 -7.87 -11.37
C GLY A 45 1.44 -8.28 -11.13
N THR A 46 1.20 -8.83 -9.94
CA THR A 46 -0.12 -9.25 -9.47
C THR A 46 -0.57 -8.35 -8.33
N LEU A 47 -1.73 -7.70 -8.49
CA LEU A 47 -2.29 -6.86 -7.44
C LEU A 47 -2.76 -7.72 -6.27
N VAL A 48 -2.32 -7.39 -5.06
CA VAL A 48 -2.79 -8.04 -3.83
C VAL A 48 -3.76 -7.09 -3.15
N ILE A 49 -5.02 -7.49 -2.99
CA ILE A 49 -6.03 -6.69 -2.32
C ILE A 49 -6.21 -7.23 -0.91
N LEU A 50 -5.98 -6.36 0.08
CA LEU A 50 -6.14 -6.63 1.50
C LEU A 50 -7.37 -5.86 1.99
N ALA A 51 -8.13 -6.45 2.90
CA ALA A 51 -9.21 -5.78 3.61
C ALA A 51 -9.49 -6.53 4.91
N GLY A 52 -9.95 -5.81 5.93
CA GLY A 52 -10.36 -6.39 7.20
C GLY A 52 -11.63 -7.23 7.08
N PRO A 53 -12.01 -7.96 8.14
CA PRO A 53 -13.30 -8.65 8.21
C PRO A 53 -14.46 -7.64 8.09
N GLY A 54 -15.43 -7.90 7.21
CA GLY A 54 -16.56 -7.00 6.96
C GLY A 54 -16.27 -5.87 5.97
N GLU A 55 -15.08 -5.82 5.38
CA GLU A 55 -14.68 -4.86 4.35
C GLU A 55 -14.60 -5.50 2.94
N GLU A 56 -15.24 -6.66 2.74
CA GLU A 56 -15.20 -7.42 1.49
C GLU A 56 -15.77 -6.61 0.31
N ASP A 57 -16.85 -5.84 0.53
CA ASP A 57 -17.43 -4.97 -0.50
C ASP A 57 -16.45 -3.90 -0.99
N LEU A 58 -15.58 -3.38 -0.09
CA LEU A 58 -14.53 -2.44 -0.48
C LEU A 58 -13.48 -3.13 -1.35
N ALA A 59 -13.09 -4.36 -1.00
CA ALA A 59 -12.14 -5.14 -1.79
C ALA A 59 -12.70 -5.48 -3.18
N GLU A 60 -13.99 -5.79 -3.28
CA GLU A 60 -14.68 -6.03 -4.56
C GLU A 60 -14.72 -4.77 -5.42
N ALA A 61 -15.01 -3.60 -4.85
CA ALA A 61 -14.99 -2.33 -5.57
C ALA A 61 -13.61 -2.00 -6.13
N VAL A 62 -12.54 -2.22 -5.34
CA VAL A 62 -11.15 -2.09 -5.79
C VAL A 62 -10.85 -3.07 -6.93
N ALA A 63 -11.20 -4.35 -6.77
CA ALA A 63 -10.93 -5.39 -7.77
C ALA A 63 -11.64 -5.10 -9.10
N GLY A 64 -12.91 -4.67 -9.04
CA GLY A 64 -13.70 -4.30 -10.20
C GLY A 64 -13.09 -3.13 -10.97
N ALA A 65 -12.65 -2.09 -10.26
CA ALA A 65 -11.98 -0.94 -10.88
C ALA A 65 -10.56 -1.26 -11.40
N ALA A 66 -9.87 -2.24 -10.79
CA ALA A 66 -8.54 -2.66 -11.23
C ALA A 66 -8.55 -3.45 -12.56
N GLY A 67 -9.70 -4.04 -12.92
CA GLY A 67 -10.00 -4.59 -14.25
C GLY A 67 -9.10 -5.73 -14.72
N ALA A 68 -8.40 -6.43 -13.82
CA ALA A 68 -7.51 -7.54 -14.17
C ALA A 68 -7.26 -8.50 -12.99
N PRO A 69 -6.46 -9.58 -13.18
CA PRO A 69 -6.20 -10.55 -12.12
C PRO A 69 -5.65 -9.89 -10.85
N CYS A 70 -6.45 -9.95 -9.79
CA CYS A 70 -6.09 -9.53 -8.45
C CYS A 70 -6.15 -10.75 -7.52
N LEU A 71 -5.20 -10.87 -6.61
CA LEU A 71 -5.27 -11.79 -5.49
C LEU A 71 -5.95 -11.06 -4.32
N THR A 72 -7.22 -11.34 -4.08
CA THR A 72 -7.93 -10.82 -2.91
C THR A 72 -7.73 -11.72 -1.69
N LEU A 73 -7.35 -11.11 -0.57
CA LEU A 73 -7.21 -11.73 0.75
C LEU A 73 -8.12 -11.05 1.79
N ALA A 74 -9.16 -10.36 1.33
CA ALA A 74 -10.17 -9.71 2.17
C ALA A 74 -10.76 -10.67 3.20
N GLY A 75 -10.84 -10.25 4.47
CA GLY A 75 -11.35 -11.07 5.58
C GLY A 75 -10.49 -12.30 5.93
N ARG A 76 -9.39 -12.56 5.20
CA ARG A 76 -8.56 -13.77 5.32
C ARG A 76 -7.17 -13.49 5.90
N THR A 77 -6.97 -12.30 6.46
CA THR A 77 -5.67 -11.84 6.96
C THR A 77 -5.74 -11.46 8.44
N PRO A 78 -5.71 -12.44 9.37
CA PRO A 78 -5.40 -12.16 10.77
C PRO A 78 -4.11 -11.36 10.89
N LEU A 79 -3.92 -10.59 11.96
CA LEU A 79 -2.83 -9.60 12.08
C LEU A 79 -1.43 -10.14 11.71
N ALA A 80 -1.08 -11.35 12.17
CA ALA A 80 0.20 -11.98 11.84
C ALA A 80 0.34 -12.28 10.33
N VAL A 81 -0.75 -12.74 9.70
CA VAL A 81 -0.81 -12.99 8.25
C VAL A 81 -0.76 -11.67 7.48
N LEU A 82 -1.49 -10.65 7.94
CA LEU A 82 -1.44 -9.31 7.35
C LEU A 82 0.00 -8.78 7.31
N GLY A 83 0.72 -8.83 8.43
CA GLY A 83 2.11 -8.42 8.49
C GLY A 83 3.02 -9.23 7.56
N ALA A 84 2.84 -10.56 7.51
CA ALA A 84 3.61 -11.43 6.61
C ALA A 84 3.36 -11.11 5.12
N VAL A 85 2.11 -10.78 4.75
CA VAL A 85 1.80 -10.34 3.39
C VAL A 85 2.41 -8.97 3.11
N ILE A 86 2.23 -8.00 4.00
CA ILE A 86 2.79 -6.65 3.86
C ILE A 86 4.33 -6.68 3.72
N ALA A 87 5.04 -7.52 4.46
CA ALA A 87 6.49 -7.68 4.36
C ALA A 87 6.98 -8.17 2.97
N ARG A 88 6.08 -8.74 2.16
CA ARG A 88 6.39 -9.26 0.82
C ARG A 88 6.00 -8.32 -0.31
N LEU A 89 5.19 -7.29 -0.03
CA LEU A 89 4.73 -6.36 -1.05
C LEU A 89 5.91 -5.54 -1.62
N ALA A 90 5.81 -5.22 -2.91
CA ALA A 90 6.71 -4.27 -3.55
C ALA A 90 6.40 -2.83 -3.08
N VAL A 91 5.11 -2.55 -2.87
CA VAL A 91 4.59 -1.31 -2.28
C VAL A 91 3.20 -1.58 -1.73
N LEU A 92 2.82 -0.92 -0.64
CA LEU A 92 1.44 -0.85 -0.15
C LEU A 92 0.85 0.53 -0.44
N ILE A 93 -0.30 0.59 -1.13
CA ILE A 93 -1.12 1.81 -1.24
C ILE A 93 -2.34 1.66 -0.35
N CYS A 94 -2.51 2.55 0.62
CA CYS A 94 -3.60 2.44 1.60
C CYS A 94 -3.99 3.79 2.20
N ASN A 95 -5.13 3.84 2.88
CA ASN A 95 -5.49 4.97 3.73
C ASN A 95 -4.61 5.04 4.98
N ASP A 96 -4.60 6.18 5.67
CA ASP A 96 -4.00 6.36 6.99
C ASP A 96 -4.74 5.53 8.08
N SER A 97 -4.43 4.23 8.11
CA SER A 97 -5.04 3.21 8.97
C SER A 97 -4.03 2.15 9.43
N GLY A 98 -4.47 1.15 10.20
CA GLY A 98 -3.61 0.10 10.78
C GLY A 98 -2.56 -0.52 9.84
N PRO A 99 -2.93 -0.93 8.60
CA PRO A 99 -2.00 -1.44 7.59
C PRO A 99 -0.83 -0.49 7.27
N ALA A 100 -1.05 0.83 7.26
CA ALA A 100 0.02 1.81 7.07
C ALA A 100 1.09 1.69 8.17
N HIS A 101 0.67 1.62 9.43
CA HIS A 101 1.57 1.45 10.56
C HIS A 101 2.30 0.10 10.55
N VAL A 102 1.65 -0.97 10.09
CA VAL A 102 2.29 -2.27 9.90
C VAL A 102 3.39 -2.17 8.83
N ALA A 103 3.12 -1.49 7.72
CA ALA A 103 4.15 -1.23 6.71
C ALA A 103 5.31 -0.39 7.25
N TYR A 104 5.01 0.63 8.09
CA TYR A 104 6.04 1.45 8.74
C TYR A 104 6.96 0.61 9.62
N ALA A 105 6.38 -0.26 10.45
CA ALA A 105 7.14 -1.13 11.35
C ALA A 105 8.01 -2.16 10.60
N LEU A 106 7.56 -2.63 9.45
CA LEU A 106 8.24 -3.64 8.64
C LEU A 106 9.24 -3.05 7.63
N GLY A 107 9.23 -1.73 7.43
CA GLY A 107 10.02 -1.07 6.39
C GLY A 107 9.53 -1.40 4.97
N THR A 108 8.29 -1.84 4.82
CA THR A 108 7.68 -2.06 3.50
C THR A 108 7.40 -0.71 2.84
N PRO A 109 7.80 -0.49 1.57
CA PRO A 109 7.45 0.72 0.84
C PRO A 109 5.94 1.01 0.90
N ALA A 110 5.55 2.23 1.26
CA ALA A 110 4.14 2.57 1.44
C ALA A 110 3.80 3.96 0.91
N VAL A 111 2.66 4.04 0.23
CA VAL A 111 1.99 5.29 -0.12
C VAL A 111 0.72 5.36 0.69
N VAL A 112 0.60 6.41 1.50
CA VAL A 112 -0.48 6.54 2.48
C VAL A 112 -1.30 7.77 2.18
N VAL A 113 -2.56 7.58 1.80
CA VAL A 113 -3.47 8.69 1.53
C VAL A 113 -4.10 9.16 2.82
N SER A 114 -4.12 10.48 3.03
CA SER A 114 -4.57 11.09 4.29
C SER A 114 -5.14 12.49 4.04
N ASP A 115 -5.98 12.98 4.95
CA ASP A 115 -6.37 14.39 5.01
C ASP A 115 -5.28 15.28 5.66
N GLY A 116 -4.18 14.67 6.13
CA GLY A 116 -3.07 15.33 6.78
C GLY A 116 -3.25 15.59 8.28
N SER A 117 -4.47 15.44 8.81
CA SER A 117 -4.83 15.83 10.19
C SER A 117 -4.10 15.03 11.26
N SER A 118 -3.71 13.78 10.96
CA SER A 118 -3.03 12.86 11.88
C SER A 118 -1.54 12.73 11.65
N LEU A 119 -0.97 13.30 10.57
CA LEU A 119 0.41 13.00 10.18
C LEU A 119 1.45 13.45 11.20
N GLU A 120 1.20 14.53 11.95
CA GLU A 120 2.10 14.97 13.01
C GLU A 120 2.24 13.91 14.13
N ARG A 121 1.16 13.19 14.43
CA ARG A 121 1.10 12.24 15.55
C ARG A 121 1.32 10.79 15.12
N TYR A 122 0.82 10.44 13.94
CA TYR A 122 0.69 9.06 13.45
C TYR A 122 1.33 8.87 12.07
N GLY A 123 2.00 9.90 11.54
CA GLY A 123 2.70 9.82 10.27
C GLY A 123 3.87 8.82 10.27
N PRO A 124 4.43 8.55 9.08
CA PRO A 124 5.55 7.63 8.96
C PRO A 124 6.81 8.16 9.66
N PRO A 125 7.71 7.27 10.11
CA PRO A 125 9.08 7.63 10.44
C PRO A 125 9.77 8.34 9.26
N LEU A 126 10.59 9.35 9.54
CA LEU A 126 11.24 10.19 8.51
C LEU A 126 12.19 9.40 7.59
N ASP A 127 12.90 8.41 8.13
CA ASP A 127 13.98 7.70 7.43
C ASP A 127 13.51 6.43 6.69
N GLY A 128 12.27 6.44 6.17
CA GLY A 128 11.66 5.28 5.56
C GLY A 128 11.14 5.48 4.13
N PRO A 129 10.77 4.37 3.46
CA PRO A 129 10.25 4.38 2.10
C PRO A 129 8.76 4.69 2.07
N PHE A 130 8.38 5.73 2.79
CA PHE A 130 6.99 6.08 3.03
C PHE A 130 6.70 7.44 2.39
N ARG A 131 5.59 7.53 1.67
CA ARG A 131 5.14 8.78 1.06
C ARG A 131 3.69 9.02 1.46
N PRO A 132 3.43 9.89 2.45
CA PRO A 132 2.09 10.38 2.68
C PRO A 132 1.68 11.27 1.50
N VAL A 133 0.50 11.05 0.96
CA VAL A 133 -0.13 11.92 -0.05
C VAL A 133 -1.35 12.55 0.59
N THR A 134 -1.36 13.87 0.67
CA THR A 134 -2.38 14.61 1.43
C THR A 134 -3.23 15.49 0.54
N ALA A 135 -4.50 15.59 0.87
CA ALA A 135 -5.42 16.58 0.31
C ALA A 135 -6.35 17.10 1.42
N ALA A 136 -6.94 18.30 1.25
CA ALA A 136 -7.88 18.85 2.23
C ALA A 136 -9.16 17.98 2.39
N GLY A 137 -9.47 17.16 1.38
CA GLY A 137 -10.47 16.10 1.39
C GLY A 137 -10.00 14.96 0.49
N LEU A 138 -10.28 13.71 0.85
CA LEU A 138 -9.81 12.55 0.09
C LEU A 138 -10.51 12.42 -1.27
N ASP A 139 -11.70 12.98 -1.42
CA ASP A 139 -12.40 13.13 -2.70
C ASP A 139 -11.64 14.00 -3.72
N CYS A 140 -10.80 14.91 -3.24
CA CYS A 140 -9.94 15.76 -4.06
C CYS A 140 -8.61 15.11 -4.44
N LEU A 141 -8.29 13.94 -3.88
CA LEU A 141 -6.99 13.30 -4.02
C LEU A 141 -6.92 12.52 -5.34
N SER A 142 -6.02 12.94 -6.24
CA SER A 142 -5.95 12.40 -7.59
C SER A 142 -5.22 11.05 -7.65
N PRO A 143 -5.72 10.05 -8.39
CA PRO A 143 -5.01 8.80 -8.67
C PRO A 143 -3.58 9.01 -9.19
N ASP A 144 -3.36 10.03 -10.02
CA ASP A 144 -2.06 10.34 -10.60
C ASP A 144 -1.02 10.74 -9.55
N SER A 145 -1.43 11.51 -8.53
CA SER A 145 -0.53 11.91 -7.44
C SER A 145 -0.10 10.70 -6.59
N VAL A 146 -1.01 9.76 -6.35
CA VAL A 146 -0.73 8.49 -5.65
C VAL A 146 0.16 7.60 -6.48
N LEU A 147 -0.09 7.49 -7.79
CA LEU A 147 0.73 6.72 -8.72
C LEU A 147 2.15 7.27 -8.81
N ALA A 148 2.31 8.60 -8.86
CA ALA A 148 3.62 9.26 -8.87
C ALA A 148 4.41 8.93 -7.59
N ALA A 149 3.77 9.07 -6.41
CA ALA A 149 4.36 8.71 -5.12
C ALA A 149 4.75 7.22 -5.06
N ALA A 150 3.93 6.32 -5.61
CA ALA A 150 4.23 4.90 -5.71
C ALA A 150 5.49 4.66 -6.55
N GLY A 151 5.63 5.35 -7.68
CA GLY A 151 6.82 5.30 -8.51
C GLY A 151 8.09 5.79 -7.79
N GLU A 152 7.98 6.82 -6.94
CA GLU A 152 9.11 7.28 -6.13
C GLU A 152 9.59 6.21 -5.14
N VAL A 153 8.68 5.63 -4.36
CA VAL A 153 9.04 4.63 -3.34
C VAL A 153 9.57 3.34 -3.95
N ILE A 154 9.03 2.91 -5.09
CA ILE A 154 9.50 1.72 -5.82
C ILE A 154 10.93 1.91 -6.35
N ARG A 155 11.31 3.15 -6.72
CA ARG A 155 12.65 3.45 -7.28
C ARG A 155 13.74 3.69 -6.22
N LEU A 156 13.41 3.67 -4.92
CA LEU A 156 14.41 3.90 -3.87
C LEU A 156 15.42 2.72 -3.85
N PRO A 157 16.72 2.98 -4.06
CA PRO A 157 17.70 1.95 -4.42
C PRO A 157 18.08 0.98 -3.29
N ASP A 158 17.82 1.30 -2.02
CA ASP A 158 18.28 0.49 -0.90
C ASP A 158 17.37 0.61 0.33
N LEU A 159 16.50 -0.38 0.50
CA LEU A 159 15.90 -0.70 1.80
C LEU A 159 16.28 -2.13 2.10
N GLN A 160 17.45 -2.30 2.71
CA GLN A 160 17.94 -3.61 3.15
C GLN A 160 17.00 -4.10 4.26
N PRO A 161 16.18 -5.16 4.05
CA PRO A 161 15.43 -5.77 5.12
C PRO A 161 16.43 -6.56 5.96
N GLY A 162 16.60 -6.21 7.23
CA GLY A 162 17.49 -7.00 8.11
C GLY A 162 18.04 -6.31 9.35
N LYS A 163 17.88 -5.00 9.53
CA LYS A 163 18.11 -4.38 10.84
C LYS A 163 16.79 -4.22 11.56
N VAL A 164 16.39 -5.25 12.30
CA VAL A 164 15.62 -5.01 13.52
C VAL A 164 16.51 -4.10 14.38
N ARG A 165 16.22 -2.80 14.40
CA ARG A 165 16.77 -1.93 15.44
C ARG A 165 15.96 -2.25 16.70
N VAL A 166 16.44 -3.23 17.47
CA VAL A 166 16.05 -3.37 18.87
C VAL A 166 16.57 -2.10 19.56
N LEU A 167 15.65 -1.34 20.17
CA LEU A 167 16.00 -0.24 21.09
C LEU A 167 16.68 -0.81 22.33
#